data_AF-A0A5E4JQL7-F1
#
_entry.id   AF-A0A5E4JQL7-F1
#
_cell.length_a   1.000
_cell.length_b   1.000
_cell.length_c   1.000
_cell.angle_alpha   90.00
_cell.angle_beta   90.00
_cell.angle_gamma   90.00
#
_symmetry.space_group_name_H-M   'P 1'
#
loop_
_entity.id
_entity.type
_entity.pdbx_description
1 polymer ?
#
loop_
_entity_poly.entity_id
_entity_poly.type
_entity_poly.pdbx_seq_one_letter_code
_entity_poly.pdbx_strand_id
1 'polypeptide(L)'
;MENKKGLGMMWILITLGLSWLVFAMWEKFPVIKDTVNSALDPTLGVLLKWNFYLGFVIIIAGTSFILTLSQKYLSDQEELRELRREQKILSEEMKKYKDHPEKLLELQKKQFEFIPRTMELTMKPTLYTMVPIILFFRWFGPNLSPVFGGWWILWYLVGTLIFSSIFRKVFNVA
;
A
#
# COMPACT_ATOMS: atom_id res chain seq x y z
N MET A 1 14.21 25.25 3.62
CA MET A 1 13.56 23.94 3.82
C MET A 1 14.14 22.88 2.88
N GLU A 2 15.47 22.75 2.81
CA GLU A 2 16.14 21.96 1.76
C GLU A 2 16.70 20.62 2.27
N ASN A 3 16.73 20.43 3.60
CA ASN A 3 17.43 19.30 4.24
C ASN A 3 16.53 18.06 4.51
N LYS A 4 15.25 18.07 4.11
CA LYS A 4 14.33 16.91 4.29
C LYS A 4 14.26 15.97 3.09
N LYS A 5 14.73 16.39 1.91
CA LYS A 5 14.65 15.61 0.66
C LYS A 5 15.52 14.34 0.69
N GLY A 6 16.70 14.39 1.32
CA GLY A 6 17.58 13.23 1.46
C GLY A 6 17.12 12.22 2.52
N LEU A 7 16.47 12.71 3.59
CA LEU A 7 16.04 11.88 4.70
C LEU A 7 14.94 10.88 4.27
N GLY A 8 13.95 11.33 3.50
CA GLY A 8 12.83 10.48 3.05
C GLY A 8 13.26 9.32 2.15
N MET A 9 14.09 9.58 1.13
CA MET A 9 14.59 8.53 0.21
C MET A 9 15.43 7.49 0.95
N MET A 10 16.28 7.93 1.90
CA MET A 10 17.11 7.03 2.70
C MET A 10 16.25 6.12 3.59
N TRP A 11 15.21 6.65 4.24
CA TRP A 11 14.26 5.83 5.01
C TRP A 11 13.51 4.81 4.14
N ILE A 12 13.15 5.17 2.90
CA ILE A 12 12.55 4.22 1.96
C ILE A 12 13.51 3.06 1.69
N LEU A 13 14.77 3.35 1.36
CA LEU A 13 15.76 2.30 1.08
C LEU A 13 16.04 1.43 2.32
N ILE A 14 16.13 2.02 3.51
CA ILE A 14 16.32 1.30 4.77
C ILE A 14 15.16 0.36 5.05
N THR A 15 13.91 0.86 4.97
CA THR A 15 12.73 0.03 5.23
C THR A 15 12.56 -1.08 4.20
N LEU A 16 12.86 -0.83 2.92
CA LEU A 16 12.87 -1.86 1.88
C LEU A 16 13.94 -2.92 2.15
N GLY A 17 15.16 -2.50 2.53
CA GLY A 17 16.23 -3.41 2.91
C GLY A 17 15.88 -4.26 4.13
N LEU A 18 15.33 -3.64 5.19
CA LEU A 18 14.84 -4.32 6.38
C LEU A 18 13.72 -5.30 6.05
N SER A 19 12.77 -4.88 5.23
CA SER A 19 11.65 -5.69 4.77
C SER A 19 12.11 -6.94 4.01
N TRP A 20 13.07 -6.76 3.09
CA TRP A 20 13.67 -7.87 2.34
C TRP A 20 14.48 -8.80 3.26
N LEU A 21 15.23 -8.23 4.20
CA LEU A 21 15.99 -8.98 5.19
C LEU A 21 15.06 -9.83 6.07
N VAL A 22 13.96 -9.26 6.59
CA VAL A 22 12.94 -10.00 7.34
C VAL A 22 12.36 -11.14 6.51
N PHE A 23 12.04 -10.89 5.23
CA PHE A 23 11.54 -11.91 4.32
C PHE A 23 12.56 -13.06 4.10
N ALA A 24 13.82 -12.73 3.83
CA ALA A 24 14.89 -13.71 3.59
C ALA A 24 15.25 -14.49 4.86
N MET A 25 15.12 -13.87 6.02
CA MET A 25 15.43 -14.47 7.33
C MET A 25 14.28 -15.30 7.91
N TRP A 26 13.10 -15.30 7.28
CA TRP A 26 11.91 -16.00 7.77
C TRP A 26 12.14 -17.48 8.11
N GLU A 27 12.84 -18.21 7.24
CA GLU A 27 13.13 -19.64 7.47
C GLU A 27 14.37 -19.86 8.35
N LYS A 28 15.24 -18.85 8.51
CA LYS A 28 16.48 -18.96 9.29
C LYS A 28 16.25 -18.70 10.78
N PHE A 29 15.23 -17.92 11.13
CA PHE A 29 14.93 -17.54 12.52
C PHE A 29 13.53 -18.02 12.92
N PRO A 30 13.42 -19.20 13.57
CA PRO A 30 12.14 -19.76 14.02
C PRO A 30 11.32 -18.77 14.86
N VAL A 31 11.99 -17.94 15.67
CA VAL A 31 11.35 -16.92 16.50
C VAL A 31 10.41 -16.00 15.70
N ILE A 32 10.78 -15.56 14.51
CA ILE A 32 9.95 -14.67 13.69
C ILE A 32 8.69 -15.42 13.24
N LYS A 33 8.88 -16.61 12.69
CA LYS A 33 7.82 -17.48 12.18
C LYS A 33 6.85 -17.89 13.29
N ASP A 34 7.37 -18.36 14.42
CA ASP A 34 6.59 -18.87 15.54
C ASP A 34 5.81 -17.75 16.23
N THR A 35 6.39 -16.55 16.34
CA THR A 35 5.68 -15.37 16.87
C THR A 35 4.50 -14.99 15.98
N VAL A 36 4.70 -14.92 14.66
CA VAL A 36 3.63 -14.57 13.72
C VAL A 36 2.54 -15.64 13.69
N ASN A 37 2.92 -16.92 13.65
CA ASN A 37 1.97 -18.04 13.72
C ASN A 37 1.16 -17.99 15.02
N SER A 38 1.81 -17.81 16.17
CA SER A 38 1.13 -17.74 17.46
C SER A 38 0.17 -16.55 17.57
N ALA A 39 0.47 -15.44 16.89
CA ALA A 39 -0.40 -14.26 16.87
C ALA A 39 -1.60 -14.42 15.92
N LEU A 40 -1.39 -15.00 14.72
CA LEU A 40 -2.40 -15.03 13.65
C LEU A 40 -3.20 -16.34 13.59
N ASP A 41 -2.62 -17.49 13.96
CA ASP A 41 -3.29 -18.79 13.87
C ASP A 41 -4.53 -18.89 14.77
N PRO A 42 -4.54 -18.43 16.03
CA PRO A 42 -5.72 -18.53 16.90
C PRO A 42 -6.91 -17.70 16.42
N THR A 43 -6.67 -16.69 15.57
CA THR A 43 -7.69 -15.78 15.07
C THR A 43 -7.98 -16.04 13.59
N LEU A 44 -7.09 -15.59 12.71
CA LEU A 44 -7.25 -15.70 11.27
C LEU A 44 -7.12 -17.14 10.79
N GLY A 45 -6.27 -17.95 11.43
CA GLY A 45 -6.12 -19.37 11.09
C GLY A 45 -7.38 -20.19 11.40
N VAL A 46 -7.98 -19.98 12.59
CA VAL A 46 -9.27 -20.61 12.95
C VAL A 46 -10.39 -20.16 12.02
N LEU A 47 -10.42 -18.87 11.67
CA LEU A 47 -11.42 -18.31 10.76
C LEU A 47 -11.36 -18.97 9.37
N LEU A 48 -10.15 -19.18 8.82
CA LEU A 48 -9.96 -19.89 7.55
C LEU A 48 -10.34 -21.36 7.63
N LYS A 49 -10.13 -22.01 8.78
CA LYS A 49 -10.52 -23.42 8.99
C LYS A 49 -12.03 -23.60 9.10
N TRP A 50 -12.74 -22.63 9.70
CA TRP A 50 -14.19 -22.71 9.88
C TRP A 50 -14.93 -22.61 8.54
N ASN A 51 -14.63 -21.57 7.76
CA ASN A 51 -15.11 -21.45 6.41
C ASN A 51 -14.06 -20.70 5.60
N PHE A 52 -13.41 -21.41 4.69
CA PHE A 52 -12.29 -20.87 3.94
C PHE A 52 -12.67 -19.61 3.14
N TYR A 53 -13.77 -19.64 2.39
CA TYR A 53 -14.18 -18.54 1.53
C TYR A 53 -14.64 -17.31 2.32
N LEU A 54 -15.48 -17.51 3.34
CA LEU A 54 -15.93 -16.41 4.20
C LEU A 54 -14.76 -15.84 5.01
N GLY A 55 -13.89 -16.70 5.54
CA GLY A 55 -12.70 -16.28 6.26
C GLY A 55 -11.75 -15.48 5.39
N PHE A 56 -11.53 -15.92 4.14
CA PHE A 56 -10.76 -15.15 3.16
C PHE A 56 -11.37 -13.77 2.91
N VAL A 57 -12.69 -13.69 2.66
CA VAL A 57 -13.39 -12.41 2.45
C VAL A 57 -13.29 -11.48 3.66
N ILE A 58 -13.44 -12.01 4.88
CA ILE A 58 -13.31 -11.22 6.11
C ILE A 58 -11.86 -10.72 6.28
N ILE A 59 -10.87 -11.56 5.97
CA ILE A 59 -9.46 -11.17 6.06
C ILE A 59 -9.15 -10.04 5.07
N ILE A 60 -9.54 -10.16 3.79
CA ILE A 60 -9.29 -9.10 2.81
C ILE A 60 -10.01 -7.80 3.16
N ALA A 61 -11.22 -7.88 3.72
CA ALA A 61 -11.96 -6.72 4.19
C ALA A 61 -11.25 -6.08 5.39
N GLY A 62 -10.83 -6.88 6.37
CA GLY A 62 -10.11 -6.43 7.55
C GLY A 62 -8.76 -5.81 7.23
N THR A 63 -7.95 -6.43 6.37
CA THR A 63 -6.67 -5.86 5.96
C THR A 63 -6.87 -4.59 5.15
N SER A 64 -7.80 -4.58 4.19
CA SER A 64 -8.12 -3.38 3.40
C SER A 64 -8.61 -2.22 4.29
N PHE A 65 -9.40 -2.53 5.31
CA PHE A 65 -9.86 -1.57 6.30
C PHE A 65 -8.69 -0.96 7.09
N ILE A 66 -7.83 -1.81 7.69
CA ILE A 66 -6.66 -1.35 8.44
C ILE A 66 -5.75 -0.49 7.58
N LEU A 67 -5.45 -0.93 6.35
CA LEU A 67 -4.60 -0.17 5.42
C LEU A 67 -5.21 1.18 5.03
N THR A 68 -6.53 1.22 4.85
CA THR A 68 -7.25 2.47 4.55
C THR A 68 -7.20 3.43 5.74
N LEU A 69 -7.35 2.94 6.97
CA LEU A 69 -7.18 3.75 8.18
C LEU A 69 -5.75 4.24 8.34
N SER A 70 -4.75 3.36 8.15
CA SER A 70 -3.34 3.76 8.19
C SER A 70 -3.04 4.86 7.18
N GLN A 71 -3.54 4.77 5.95
CA GLN A 71 -3.42 5.85 4.96
C GLN A 71 -4.10 7.14 5.45
N LYS A 72 -5.32 7.04 5.99
CA LYS A 72 -6.07 8.20 6.49
C LYS A 72 -5.33 8.95 7.60
N TYR A 73 -4.79 8.24 8.58
CA TYR A 73 -4.21 8.85 9.78
C TYR A 73 -2.72 9.14 9.67
N LEU A 74 -1.98 8.45 8.80
CA LEU A 74 -0.53 8.63 8.66
C LEU A 74 -0.12 9.54 7.49
N SER A 75 -1.01 9.78 6.53
CA SER A 75 -0.81 10.75 5.44
C SER A 75 -1.56 12.06 5.69
N ASP A 76 -0.99 13.17 5.20
CA ASP A 76 -1.72 14.43 5.09
C ASP A 76 -2.75 14.33 3.95
N GLN A 77 -4.02 14.16 4.33
CA GLN A 77 -5.12 13.97 3.40
C GLN A 77 -5.55 15.27 2.71
N GLU A 78 -5.35 16.42 3.36
CA GLU A 78 -5.72 17.71 2.79
C GLU A 78 -4.74 18.09 1.69
N GLU A 79 -3.44 18.00 1.99
CA GLU A 79 -2.39 18.29 1.02
C GLU A 79 -2.44 17.33 -0.18
N LEU A 80 -2.73 16.04 0.05
CA LEU A 80 -2.86 15.08 -1.04
C LEU A 80 -4.05 15.39 -1.96
N ARG A 81 -5.15 15.93 -1.43
CA ARG A 81 -6.30 16.36 -2.25
C ARG A 81 -5.98 17.59 -3.07
N GLU A 82 -5.28 18.56 -2.49
CA GLU A 82 -4.85 19.77 -3.18
C GLU A 82 -3.93 19.43 -4.36
N LEU A 83 -2.89 18.63 -4.12
CA LEU A 83 -1.99 18.16 -5.17
C LEU A 83 -2.72 17.41 -6.29
N ARG A 84 -3.70 16.57 -5.95
CA ARG A 84 -4.50 15.87 -6.98
C ARG A 84 -5.39 16.81 -7.77
N ARG A 85 -5.90 17.89 -7.18
CA ARG A 85 -6.64 18.93 -7.91
C ARG A 85 -5.73 19.66 -8.87
N GLU A 86 -4.54 20.07 -8.43
CA GLU A 86 -3.56 20.74 -9.28
C GLU A 86 -3.10 19.86 -10.43
N GLN A 87 -2.79 18.59 -10.17
CA GLN A 87 -2.46 17.60 -11.20
C GLN A 87 -3.60 17.41 -12.21
N LYS A 88 -4.86 17.44 -11.75
CA LYS A 88 -6.03 17.33 -12.63
C LYS A 88 -6.18 18.56 -13.52
N ILE A 89 -6.05 19.77 -12.97
CA ILE A 89 -6.06 21.02 -13.73
C ILE A 89 -4.96 21.00 -14.79
N LEU A 90 -3.74 20.61 -14.41
CA LEU A 90 -2.61 20.50 -15.32
C LEU A 90 -2.85 19.46 -16.42
N SER A 91 -3.48 18.32 -16.09
CA SER A 91 -3.87 17.31 -17.06
C SER A 91 -4.90 17.82 -18.06
N GLU A 92 -5.85 18.64 -17.62
CA GLU A 92 -6.83 19.28 -18.47
C GLU A 92 -6.19 20.35 -19.38
N GLU A 93 -5.23 21.12 -18.87
CA GLU A 93 -4.44 22.07 -19.68
C GLU A 93 -3.62 21.37 -20.75
N MET A 94 -2.93 20.27 -20.42
CA MET A 94 -2.20 19.46 -21.41
C MET A 94 -3.11 18.97 -22.54
N LYS A 95 -4.38 18.63 -22.24
CA LYS A 95 -5.36 18.22 -23.25
C LYS A 95 -5.77 19.38 -24.17
N LYS A 96 -5.73 20.63 -23.70
CA LYS A 96 -6.03 21.83 -24.50
C LYS A 96 -4.86 22.25 -25.39
N TYR A 97 -3.63 21.96 -24.98
CA TYR A 97 -2.41 22.37 -25.68
C TYR A 97 -1.69 21.21 -26.40
N LYS A 98 -2.43 20.19 -26.85
CA LYS A 98 -1.87 19.01 -27.54
C LYS A 98 -1.06 19.37 -28.78
N ASP A 99 -1.48 20.41 -29.50
CA ASP A 99 -0.85 20.84 -30.76
C ASP A 99 0.32 21.83 -30.53
N HIS A 100 0.62 22.16 -29.27
CA HIS A 100 1.69 23.09 -28.89
C HIS A 100 2.81 22.35 -28.14
N PRO A 101 3.80 21.77 -28.84
CA PRO A 101 4.79 20.88 -28.24
C PRO A 101 5.64 21.56 -27.16
N GLU A 102 6.01 22.83 -27.33
CA GLU A 102 6.79 23.59 -26.35
C GLU A 102 6.02 23.80 -25.05
N LYS A 103 4.75 24.20 -25.16
CA LYS A 103 3.86 24.40 -24.00
C LYS A 103 3.51 23.07 -23.34
N LEU A 104 3.34 22.01 -24.12
CA LEU A 104 3.14 20.66 -23.59
C LEU A 104 4.36 20.21 -22.76
N LEU A 105 5.58 20.46 -23.24
CA LEU A 105 6.81 20.14 -22.53
C LEU A 105 6.91 20.90 -21.20
N GLU A 106 6.54 22.17 -21.17
CA GLU A 106 6.51 22.98 -19.95
C GLU A 106 5.50 22.43 -18.93
N LEU A 107 4.29 22.10 -19.39
CA LEU A 107 3.26 21.49 -18.54
C LEU A 107 3.70 20.11 -18.02
N GLN A 108 4.40 19.29 -18.82
CA GLN A 108 4.96 18.03 -18.35
C GLN A 108 6.04 18.24 -17.28
N LYS A 109 6.94 19.21 -17.45
CA LYS A 109 7.95 19.56 -16.43
C LYS A 109 7.28 19.91 -15.10
N LYS A 110 6.24 20.75 -15.15
CA LYS A 110 5.43 21.08 -13.98
C LYS A 110 4.76 19.85 -13.36
N GLN A 111 4.34 18.88 -14.18
CA GLN A 111 3.80 17.62 -13.67
C GLN A 111 4.84 16.82 -12.90
N PHE A 112 6.09 16.78 -13.38
CA PHE A 112 7.20 16.09 -12.71
C PHE A 112 7.53 16.71 -11.35
N GLU A 113 7.34 18.02 -11.17
CA GLU A 113 7.57 18.70 -9.89
C GLU A 113 6.63 18.20 -8.77
N PHE A 114 5.45 17.69 -9.11
CA PHE A 114 4.52 17.12 -8.14
C PHE A 114 4.89 15.71 -7.68
N ILE A 115 5.74 14.98 -8.42
CA ILE A 115 6.07 13.58 -8.12
C ILE A 115 6.73 13.45 -6.74
N PRO A 116 7.81 14.18 -6.41
CA PRO A 116 8.47 14.03 -5.12
C PRO A 116 7.53 14.31 -3.96
N ARG A 117 6.68 15.34 -4.07
CA ARG A 117 5.73 15.70 -3.02
C ARG A 117 4.64 14.65 -2.84
N THR A 118 4.08 14.16 -3.96
CA THR A 118 3.10 13.07 -3.95
C THR A 118 3.69 11.79 -3.36
N MET A 119 4.94 11.46 -3.72
CA MET A 119 5.65 10.31 -3.18
C MET A 119 5.87 10.45 -1.67
N GLU A 120 6.32 11.60 -1.18
CA GLU A 120 6.52 11.82 0.27
C GLU A 120 5.24 11.54 1.07
N LEU A 121 4.10 12.10 0.62
CA LEU A 121 2.81 11.97 1.29
C LEU A 121 2.24 10.54 1.24
N THR A 122 2.45 9.84 0.13
CA THR A 122 1.92 8.47 -0.06
C THR A 122 2.86 7.39 0.46
N MET A 123 4.17 7.64 0.51
CA MET A 123 5.15 6.68 1.00
C MET A 123 5.17 6.63 2.52
N LYS A 124 4.99 7.75 3.22
CA LYS A 124 4.95 7.76 4.69
C LYS A 124 4.08 6.65 5.30
N PRO A 125 2.77 6.52 5.00
CA PRO A 125 1.95 5.42 5.54
C PRO A 125 2.48 4.05 5.09
N THR A 126 2.89 3.96 3.83
CA THR A 126 3.38 2.71 3.22
C THR A 126 4.59 2.18 3.99
N LEU A 127 5.55 3.04 4.33
CA LEU A 127 6.75 2.67 5.10
C LEU A 127 6.42 2.11 6.48
N TYR A 128 5.47 2.72 7.19
CA TYR A 128 5.03 2.22 8.49
C TYR A 128 4.31 0.86 8.37
N THR A 129 3.53 0.67 7.31
CA THR A 129 2.76 -0.56 7.11
C THR A 129 3.54 -1.69 6.42
N MET A 130 4.67 -1.40 5.78
CA MET A 130 5.39 -2.35 4.91
C MET A 130 5.84 -3.60 5.66
N VAL A 131 6.48 -3.43 6.82
CA VAL A 131 6.98 -4.55 7.63
C VAL A 131 5.83 -5.44 8.13
N PRO A 132 4.76 -4.91 8.76
CA PRO A 132 3.58 -5.70 9.11
C PRO A 132 2.94 -6.43 7.92
N ILE A 133 2.80 -5.75 6.76
CA ILE A 133 2.22 -6.33 5.56
C ILE A 133 3.05 -7.54 5.10
N ILE A 134 4.38 -7.43 5.06
CA ILE A 134 5.23 -8.52 4.58
C ILE A 134 5.16 -9.74 5.49
N LEU A 135 5.20 -9.53 6.81
CA LEU A 135 5.01 -10.61 7.78
C LEU A 135 3.64 -11.29 7.60
N PHE A 136 2.59 -10.49 7.45
CA PHE A 136 1.25 -10.98 7.18
C PHE A 136 1.18 -11.81 5.88
N PHE A 137 1.69 -11.28 4.76
CA PHE A 137 1.70 -11.98 3.47
C PHE A 137 2.49 -13.29 3.51
N ARG A 138 3.59 -13.32 4.30
CA ARG A 138 4.42 -14.51 4.43
C ARG A 138 3.73 -15.64 5.18
N TRP A 139 2.90 -15.30 6.16
CA TRP A 139 1.98 -16.22 6.84
C TRP A 139 0.78 -16.59 5.96
N PHE A 140 0.23 -15.63 5.22
CA PHE A 140 -1.03 -15.77 4.50
C PHE A 140 -0.92 -16.68 3.27
N GLY A 141 0.17 -16.56 2.50
CA GLY A 141 0.35 -17.34 1.25
C GLY A 141 0.23 -18.85 1.43
N PRO A 142 0.98 -19.48 2.36
CA PRO A 142 0.87 -20.92 2.64
C PRO A 142 -0.53 -21.37 3.08
N ASN A 143 -1.28 -20.52 3.78
CA ASN A 143 -2.65 -20.82 4.22
C ASN A 143 -3.66 -20.80 3.06
N LEU A 144 -3.40 -20.04 1.99
CA LEU A 144 -4.29 -19.94 0.82
C LEU A 144 -3.92 -20.87 -0.33
N SER A 145 -2.65 -21.22 -0.45
CA SER A 145 -2.13 -22.08 -1.53
C SER A 145 -2.90 -23.40 -1.71
N PRO A 146 -3.36 -24.10 -0.65
CA PRO A 146 -4.13 -25.34 -0.80
C PRO A 146 -5.44 -25.19 -1.60
N VAL A 147 -6.03 -23.99 -1.63
CA VAL A 147 -7.32 -23.74 -2.32
C VAL A 147 -7.13 -22.91 -3.59
N PHE A 148 -6.31 -21.86 -3.54
CA PHE A 148 -6.13 -20.93 -4.66
C PHE A 148 -4.84 -21.18 -5.48
N GLY A 149 -3.99 -22.13 -5.06
CA GLY A 149 -2.68 -22.35 -5.67
C GLY A 149 -1.84 -21.07 -5.66
N GLY A 150 -0.99 -20.88 -6.67
CA GLY A 150 -0.19 -19.65 -6.83
C GLY A 150 -0.99 -18.39 -7.15
N TRP A 151 -2.29 -18.49 -7.44
CA TRP A 151 -3.14 -17.37 -7.86
C TRP A 151 -3.77 -16.60 -6.68
N TRP A 152 -3.48 -17.00 -5.44
CA TRP A 152 -4.00 -16.35 -4.23
C TRP A 152 -3.69 -14.84 -4.19
N ILE A 153 -2.55 -14.42 -4.76
CA ILE A 153 -2.16 -13.00 -4.83
C ILE A 153 -3.16 -12.22 -5.68
N LEU A 154 -3.59 -12.74 -6.84
CA LEU A 154 -4.55 -12.03 -7.69
C LEU A 154 -5.92 -11.93 -7.02
N TRP A 155 -6.39 -13.01 -6.39
CA TRP A 155 -7.64 -13.00 -5.63
C TRP A 155 -7.60 -11.97 -4.50
N TYR A 156 -6.47 -11.89 -3.78
CA TYR A 156 -6.27 -10.88 -2.75
C TYR A 156 -6.24 -9.46 -3.32
N LEU A 157 -5.51 -9.22 -4.42
CA LEU A 157 -5.42 -7.90 -5.04
C LEU A 157 -6.79 -7.42 -5.54
N VAL A 158 -7.53 -8.26 -6.25
CA VAL A 158 -8.88 -7.91 -6.74
C VAL A 158 -9.81 -7.61 -5.57
N GLY A 159 -9.83 -8.48 -4.55
CA GLY A 159 -10.65 -8.30 -3.37
C GLY A 159 -10.32 -7.02 -2.59
N THR A 160 -9.04 -6.76 -2.37
CA THR A 160 -8.59 -5.55 -1.67
C THR A 160 -8.85 -4.28 -2.48
N LEU A 161 -8.79 -4.29 -3.81
CA LEU A 161 -9.19 -3.15 -4.64
C LEU A 161 -10.68 -2.82 -4.49
N ILE A 162 -11.54 -3.84 -4.44
CA ILE A 162 -12.99 -3.65 -4.22
C ILE A 162 -13.24 -3.06 -2.83
N PHE A 163 -12.73 -3.70 -1.77
CA PHE A 163 -12.94 -3.24 -0.39
C PHE A 163 -12.30 -1.87 -0.14
N SER A 164 -11.10 -1.61 -0.67
CA SER A 164 -10.43 -0.32 -0.48
C SER A 164 -11.19 0.79 -1.20
N SER A 165 -11.77 0.52 -2.36
CA SER A 165 -12.64 1.48 -3.05
C SER A 165 -13.87 1.83 -2.20
N ILE A 166 -14.46 0.85 -1.52
CA ILE A 166 -15.58 1.07 -0.61
C ILE A 166 -15.13 1.87 0.62
N PHE A 167 -14.08 1.43 1.32
CA PHE A 167 -13.62 2.08 2.54
C PHE A 167 -13.10 3.49 2.30
N ARG A 168 -12.37 3.73 1.20
CA ARG A 168 -11.90 5.08 0.85
C ARG A 168 -13.07 6.04 0.65
N LYS A 169 -14.15 5.60 0.02
CA LYS A 169 -15.39 6.39 -0.12
C LYS A 169 -16.05 6.65 1.24
N VAL A 170 -16.21 5.61 2.06
CA VAL A 170 -16.83 5.72 3.40
C VAL A 170 -16.04 6.65 4.32
N PHE A 171 -14.71 6.55 4.31
CA PHE A 171 -13.85 7.33 5.20
C PHE A 171 -13.32 8.63 4.59
N ASN A 172 -13.74 8.96 3.36
CA ASN A 172 -13.30 10.11 2.59
C ASN A 172 -11.76 10.21 2.52
N VAL A 173 -11.09 9.09 2.22
CA VAL A 173 -9.64 9.05 2.05
C VAL A 173 -9.31 9.48 0.63
N ALA A 174 -8.33 10.38 0.50
CA ALA A 174 -7.90 10.97 -0.75
C ALA A 174 -7.40 9.91 -1.72
#